data_AF-A0A850GD37-F1
#
_entry.id   AF-A0A850GD37-F1
#
_cell.length_a   1.000
_cell.length_b   1.000
_cell.length_c   1.000
_cell.angle_alpha   90.00
_cell.angle_beta   90.00
_cell.angle_gamma   90.00
#
_symmetry.space_group_name_H-M   'P 1'
#
loop_
_entity.id
_entity.type
_entity.pdbx_description
1 polymer ?
#
loop_
_entity_poly.entity_id
_entity_poly.type
_entity_poly.pdbx_seq_one_letter_code
_entity_poly.pdbx_strand_id
1 'polypeptide(L)'
;MRSKALILYEGERTPHRSCGIALAETFDRPTAAYQSLRRGGITGRGTCGAVVAGQLILGEFLGHPDPTGPTTPALERAMKRYQARVEAELDRGASPSLICNDLTAPHGDFRGPDRHRFCTALVAQVAQLVDETLREQGLAHPVTPLTTDEGERLDFR
;
A
#
# COMPACT_ATOMS: atom_id res chain seq x y z
N MET A 1 -7.72 5.50 6.50
CA MET A 1 -6.55 5.11 5.66
C MET A 1 -6.86 5.04 4.17
N ARG A 2 -7.89 4.29 3.74
CA ARG A 2 -8.28 4.13 2.33
C ARG A 2 -8.31 5.41 1.51
N SER A 3 -9.04 6.44 1.98
CA SER A 3 -9.21 7.70 1.25
C SER A 3 -7.91 8.49 1.07
N LYS A 4 -7.03 8.48 2.07
CA LYS A 4 -5.72 9.14 1.99
C LYS A 4 -4.83 8.50 0.92
N ALA A 5 -4.76 7.17 0.92
CA ALA A 5 -4.01 6.41 -0.09
C ALA A 5 -4.56 6.60 -1.51
N LEU A 6 -5.89 6.71 -1.65
CA LEU A 6 -6.54 7.02 -2.91
C LEU A 6 -6.06 8.36 -3.47
N ILE A 7 -6.16 9.43 -2.68
CA ILE A 7 -5.77 10.79 -3.11
C ILE A 7 -4.28 10.86 -3.48
N LEU A 8 -3.41 10.26 -2.65
CA LEU A 8 -1.97 10.25 -2.89
C LEU A 8 -1.60 9.53 -4.19
N TYR A 9 -2.26 8.42 -4.50
CA TYR A 9 -1.98 7.68 -5.73
C TYR A 9 -2.63 8.32 -6.96
N GLU A 10 -3.88 8.76 -6.85
CA GLU A 10 -4.61 9.34 -7.98
C GLU A 10 -3.88 10.55 -8.57
N GLY A 11 -3.31 11.39 -7.72
CA GLY A 11 -2.43 12.47 -8.16
C GLY A 11 -3.16 13.73 -8.65
N GLU A 12 -4.47 13.84 -8.43
CA GLU A 12 -5.29 14.97 -8.88
C GLU A 12 -5.22 16.18 -7.94
N ARG A 13 -5.14 15.95 -6.62
CA ARG A 13 -5.09 17.00 -5.60
C ARG A 13 -3.72 17.19 -4.95
N THR A 14 -2.84 16.23 -5.16
CA THR A 14 -1.46 16.18 -4.68
C THR A 14 -0.61 15.53 -5.77
N PRO A 15 0.71 15.74 -5.85
CA PRO A 15 1.49 15.12 -6.91
C PRO A 15 1.47 13.60 -6.77
N HIS A 16 1.32 12.88 -7.88
CA HIS A 16 1.22 11.42 -7.89
C HIS A 16 2.32 10.74 -7.05
N ARG A 17 1.91 9.89 -6.09
CA ARG A 17 2.79 8.97 -5.36
C ARG A 17 2.67 7.58 -5.95
N SER A 18 3.80 6.97 -6.32
CA SER A 18 3.83 5.57 -6.74
C SER A 18 3.32 4.65 -5.62
N CYS A 19 2.86 3.44 -5.97
CA CYS A 19 2.11 2.54 -5.07
C CYS A 19 2.70 2.37 -3.67
N GLY A 20 3.98 2.03 -3.55
CA GLY A 20 4.63 1.87 -2.25
C GLY A 20 4.77 3.20 -1.47
N ILE A 21 5.03 4.30 -2.17
CA ILE A 21 5.18 5.63 -1.57
C ILE A 21 3.83 6.16 -1.06
N ALA A 22 2.75 5.97 -1.83
CA ALA A 22 1.41 6.35 -1.42
C ALA A 22 1.01 5.66 -0.11
N LEU A 23 1.34 4.38 0.02
CA LEU A 23 1.12 3.63 1.27
C LEU A 23 2.03 4.12 2.40
N ALA A 24 3.33 4.28 2.17
CA ALA A 24 4.24 4.78 3.20
C ALA A 24 3.76 6.13 3.77
N GLU A 25 3.44 7.10 2.91
CA GLU A 25 2.93 8.41 3.34
C GLU A 25 1.53 8.32 3.98
N THR A 26 0.69 7.37 3.57
CA THR A 26 -0.60 7.13 4.23
C THR A 26 -0.42 6.80 5.71
N PHE A 27 0.63 6.03 6.03
CA PHE A 27 0.95 5.56 7.39
C PHE A 27 2.10 6.32 8.06
N ASP A 28 2.43 7.51 7.57
CA ASP A 28 3.51 8.38 8.08
C ASP A 28 4.87 7.69 8.20
N ARG A 29 5.17 6.78 7.26
CA ARG A 29 6.45 6.07 7.17
C ARG A 29 7.42 6.78 6.22
N PRO A 30 8.75 6.72 6.49
CA PRO A 30 9.75 7.21 5.55
C PRO A 30 9.66 6.51 4.20
N THR A 31 9.69 7.28 3.10
CA THR A 31 9.43 6.75 1.75
C THR A 31 10.65 6.12 1.09
N ALA A 32 11.85 6.29 1.65
CA ALA A 32 13.12 5.87 1.04
C ALA A 32 13.14 4.36 0.72
N ALA A 33 12.75 3.51 1.67
CA ALA A 33 12.71 2.06 1.48
C ALA A 33 11.67 1.60 0.43
N TYR A 34 10.65 2.43 0.18
CA TYR A 34 9.53 2.10 -0.71
C TYR A 34 9.80 2.50 -2.17
N GLN A 35 10.85 3.27 -2.44
CA GLN A 35 11.20 3.75 -3.78
C GLN A 35 11.43 2.59 -4.77
N SER A 36 12.02 1.49 -4.30
CA SER A 36 12.31 0.31 -5.12
C SER A 36 11.05 -0.47 -5.53
N LEU A 37 9.92 -0.28 -4.83
CA LEU A 37 8.69 -1.03 -5.06
C LEU A 37 7.90 -0.58 -6.31
N ARG A 38 8.27 0.56 -6.89
CA ARG A 38 7.66 1.10 -8.12
C ARG A 38 7.63 0.03 -9.20
N ARG A 39 6.50 -0.16 -9.90
CA ARG A 39 6.35 -1.14 -10.99
C ARG A 39 6.94 -2.52 -10.61
N GLY A 40 6.47 -3.11 -9.51
CA GLY A 40 6.87 -4.47 -9.09
C GLY A 40 8.39 -4.67 -9.01
N GLY A 41 9.09 -3.81 -8.25
CA GLY A 41 10.54 -3.91 -8.15
C GLY A 41 11.27 -3.31 -9.37
N ILE A 42 10.81 -2.17 -9.87
CA ILE A 42 11.27 -1.41 -11.06
C ILE A 42 11.02 -2.12 -12.41
N THR A 43 11.12 -3.45 -12.44
CA THR A 43 11.13 -4.25 -13.68
C THR A 43 9.75 -4.74 -14.12
N GLY A 44 8.74 -4.62 -13.26
CA GLY A 44 7.39 -5.17 -13.46
C GLY A 44 7.25 -6.66 -13.16
N ARG A 45 8.37 -7.36 -12.94
CA ARG A 45 8.41 -8.82 -12.73
C ARG A 45 8.24 -9.23 -11.27
N GLY A 46 8.36 -8.29 -10.34
CA GLY A 46 8.11 -8.54 -8.93
C GLY A 46 6.62 -8.44 -8.58
N THR A 47 6.31 -8.92 -7.38
CA THR A 47 5.01 -8.75 -6.73
C THR A 47 4.61 -7.27 -6.69
N CYS A 48 3.31 -7.01 -6.75
CA CYS A 48 2.70 -5.69 -6.65
C CYS A 48 3.34 -4.86 -5.53
N GLY A 49 3.85 -3.69 -5.88
CA GLY A 49 4.52 -2.81 -4.93
C GLY A 49 3.62 -2.36 -3.78
N ALA A 50 2.30 -2.27 -4.00
CA ALA A 50 1.35 -1.97 -2.94
C ALA A 50 1.28 -3.11 -1.90
N VAL A 51 1.18 -4.35 -2.38
CA VAL A 51 1.11 -5.54 -1.50
C VAL A 51 2.39 -5.68 -0.69
N VAL A 52 3.56 -5.54 -1.32
CA VAL A 52 4.85 -5.59 -0.62
C VAL A 52 4.97 -4.44 0.39
N ALA A 53 4.53 -3.22 0.04
CA ALA A 53 4.52 -2.10 0.96
C ALA A 53 3.65 -2.38 2.20
N GLY A 54 2.50 -3.03 2.05
CA GLY A 54 1.68 -3.44 3.19
C GLY A 54 2.43 -4.36 4.16
N GLN A 55 3.24 -5.30 3.64
CA GLN A 55 4.08 -6.16 4.47
C GLN A 55 5.17 -5.36 5.22
N LEU A 56 5.83 -4.41 4.55
CA LEU A 56 6.83 -3.55 5.16
C LEU A 56 6.24 -2.70 6.29
N ILE A 57 5.07 -2.09 6.06
CA ILE A 57 4.38 -1.26 7.06
C ILE A 57 4.04 -2.09 8.29
N LEU A 58 3.51 -3.31 8.14
CA LEU A 58 3.25 -4.19 9.28
C LEU A 58 4.54 -4.52 10.05
N GLY A 59 5.64 -4.74 9.34
CA GLY A 59 6.98 -4.92 9.95
C GLY A 59 7.43 -3.70 10.75
N GLU A 60 7.22 -2.48 10.24
CA GLU A 60 7.59 -1.24 10.94
C GLU A 60 6.76 -1.00 12.21
N PHE A 61 5.51 -1.45 12.26
CA PHE A 61 4.65 -1.27 13.44
C PHE A 61 4.75 -2.40 14.47
N LEU A 62 4.95 -3.64 14.03
CA LEU A 62 4.85 -4.84 14.87
C LEU A 62 6.19 -5.58 15.04
N GLY A 63 7.22 -5.17 14.30
CA GLY A 63 8.55 -5.76 14.36
C GLY A 63 9.21 -5.57 15.72
N HIS A 64 10.22 -6.41 15.99
CA HIS A 64 11.02 -6.27 17.19
C HIS A 64 11.91 -5.02 17.06
N PRO A 65 12.03 -4.18 18.12
CA PRO A 65 12.83 -2.95 18.05
C PRO A 65 14.34 -3.22 17.94
N ASP A 66 14.81 -4.32 18.53
CA ASP A 66 16.18 -4.81 18.32
C ASP A 66 16.25 -5.60 17.00
N PRO A 67 17.10 -5.21 16.03
CA PRO A 67 17.25 -5.90 14.75
C PRO A 67 17.79 -7.34 14.86
N THR A 68 18.34 -7.72 16.01
CA THR A 68 18.79 -9.09 16.33
C THR A 68 17.76 -9.88 17.13
N GLY A 69 16.66 -9.23 17.54
CA GLY A 69 15.59 -9.84 18.30
C GLY A 69 14.72 -10.79 17.46
N PRO A 70 13.92 -11.65 18.10
CA PRO A 70 13.08 -12.61 17.41
C PRO A 70 11.91 -11.93 16.69
N THR A 71 11.37 -12.60 15.67
CA THR A 71 10.06 -12.23 15.10
C THR A 71 9.01 -12.21 16.21
N THR A 72 8.26 -11.11 16.32
CA THR A 72 7.22 -10.99 17.36
C THR A 72 6.00 -11.85 16.99
N PRO A 73 5.32 -12.46 17.98
CA PRO A 73 4.07 -13.18 17.71
C PRO A 73 2.98 -12.30 17.09
N ALA A 74 2.99 -10.99 17.37
CA ALA A 74 2.04 -10.04 16.79
C ALA A 74 2.31 -9.83 15.29
N LEU A 75 3.57 -9.63 14.89
CA LEU A 75 3.97 -9.52 13.49
C LEU A 75 3.65 -10.81 12.72
N GLU A 76 3.94 -11.98 13.29
CA GLU A 76 3.65 -13.25 12.63
C GLU A 76 2.14 -13.43 12.36
N ARG A 77 1.30 -13.17 13.36
CA ARG A 77 -0.17 -13.24 13.19
C ARG A 77 -0.67 -12.21 12.18
N ALA A 78 -0.20 -10.96 12.27
CA ALA A 78 -0.58 -9.91 11.34
C ALA A 78 -0.19 -10.25 9.90
N MET A 79 1.02 -10.79 9.68
CA MET A 79 1.49 -11.14 8.36
C MET A 79 0.65 -12.27 7.75
N LYS A 80 0.39 -13.34 8.51
CA LYS A 80 -0.49 -14.45 8.07
C LYS A 80 -1.89 -13.94 7.73
N ARG A 81 -2.44 -13.09 8.59
CA ARG A 81 -3.76 -12.49 8.40
C ARG A 81 -3.80 -11.62 7.16
N TYR A 82 -2.86 -10.69 7.01
CA TYR A 82 -2.75 -9.81 5.86
C TYR A 82 -2.63 -10.59 4.54
N GLN A 83 -1.76 -11.60 4.49
CA GLN A 83 -1.61 -12.44 3.30
C GLN A 83 -2.90 -13.19 2.95
N ALA A 84 -3.58 -13.78 3.93
CA ALA A 84 -4.86 -14.45 3.71
C ALA A 84 -5.94 -13.49 3.18
N ARG A 85 -5.99 -12.26 3.71
CA ARG A 85 -6.92 -11.23 3.26
C ARG A 85 -6.58 -10.70 1.87
N VAL A 86 -5.29 -10.55 1.55
CA VAL A 86 -4.87 -10.18 0.19
C VAL A 86 -5.32 -11.24 -0.82
N GLU A 87 -5.19 -12.53 -0.52
CA GLU A 87 -5.65 -13.58 -1.43
C GLU A 87 -7.18 -13.62 -1.56
N ALA A 88 -7.91 -13.45 -0.45
CA ALA A 88 -9.36 -13.61 -0.41
C ALA A 88 -10.14 -12.35 -0.86
N GLU A 89 -9.60 -11.16 -0.62
CA GLU A 89 -10.36 -9.90 -0.68
C GLU A 89 -9.81 -8.90 -1.71
N LEU A 90 -8.51 -8.94 -2.05
CA LEU A 90 -7.94 -7.95 -2.95
C LEU A 90 -8.49 -8.12 -4.37
N ASP A 91 -9.07 -7.05 -4.92
CA ASP A 91 -9.52 -7.05 -6.31
C ASP A 91 -8.31 -7.00 -7.24
N ARG A 92 -7.95 -8.17 -7.80
CA ARG A 92 -6.90 -8.34 -8.81
C ARG A 92 -7.44 -8.32 -10.24
N GLY A 93 -8.72 -8.00 -10.44
CA GLY A 93 -9.41 -8.14 -11.71
C GLY A 93 -9.30 -9.58 -12.25
N ALA A 94 -9.02 -9.71 -13.55
CA ALA A 94 -8.82 -10.99 -14.20
C ALA A 94 -7.40 -11.57 -14.03
N SER A 95 -6.53 -10.92 -13.25
CA SER A 95 -5.12 -11.33 -13.16
C SER A 95 -4.96 -12.65 -12.41
N PRO A 96 -4.14 -13.59 -12.93
CA PRO A 96 -3.90 -14.88 -12.27
C PRO A 96 -2.91 -14.80 -11.11
N SER A 97 -2.20 -13.67 -10.95
CA SER A 97 -1.11 -13.54 -9.97
C SER A 97 -1.08 -12.13 -9.37
N LEU A 98 -0.19 -11.93 -8.40
CA LEU A 98 0.11 -10.61 -7.83
C LEU A 98 1.33 -9.96 -8.49
N ILE A 99 1.87 -10.51 -9.58
CA ILE A 99 2.99 -9.92 -10.31
C ILE A 99 2.50 -8.63 -10.99
N CYS A 100 3.27 -7.55 -10.89
CA CYS A 100 2.83 -6.23 -11.36
C CYS A 100 2.49 -6.21 -12.86
N ASN A 101 3.29 -6.86 -13.71
CA ASN A 101 2.98 -6.96 -15.14
C ASN A 101 1.70 -7.77 -15.37
N ASP A 102 1.48 -8.88 -14.67
CA ASP A 102 0.26 -9.69 -14.81
C ASP A 102 -0.98 -8.92 -14.37
N LEU A 103 -0.88 -8.12 -13.30
CA LEU A 103 -1.97 -7.28 -12.81
C LEU A 103 -2.31 -6.16 -13.80
N THR A 104 -1.29 -5.59 -14.45
CA THR A 104 -1.47 -4.40 -15.29
C THR A 104 -1.67 -4.71 -16.77
N ALA A 105 -1.28 -5.90 -17.24
CA ALA A 105 -1.37 -6.31 -18.64
C ALA A 105 -2.79 -6.18 -19.24
N PRO A 106 -3.88 -6.53 -18.54
CA PRO A 106 -5.24 -6.39 -19.08
C PRO A 106 -5.64 -4.94 -19.40
N HIS A 107 -4.93 -3.94 -18.87
CA HIS A 107 -5.23 -2.52 -19.03
C HIS A 107 -4.44 -1.86 -20.18
N GLY A 108 -3.66 -2.62 -20.94
CA GLY A 108 -2.94 -2.12 -22.11
C GLY A 108 -1.74 -1.23 -21.75
N ASP A 109 -1.81 0.05 -22.09
CA ASP A 109 -0.71 0.98 -21.81
C ASP A 109 -0.51 1.13 -20.30
N PHE A 110 0.71 0.82 -19.85
CA PHE A 110 1.07 1.05 -18.46
C PHE A 110 0.92 2.52 -18.09
N ARG A 111 1.14 3.50 -18.96
CA ARG A 111 0.89 4.92 -18.63
C ARG A 111 -0.54 5.37 -18.88
N GLY A 112 -1.41 4.46 -19.29
CA GLY A 112 -2.80 4.74 -19.64
C GLY A 112 -3.71 4.95 -18.43
N PRO A 113 -4.86 5.62 -18.63
CA PRO A 113 -5.83 5.95 -17.58
C PRO A 113 -6.48 4.72 -16.96
N ASP A 114 -6.64 3.63 -17.71
CA ASP A 114 -7.28 2.41 -17.22
C ASP A 114 -6.43 1.72 -16.15
N ARG A 115 -5.12 1.57 -16.42
CA ARG A 115 -4.16 1.07 -15.42
C ARG A 115 -4.14 1.98 -14.20
N HIS A 116 -4.10 3.29 -14.43
CA HIS A 116 -4.06 4.28 -13.34
C HIS A 116 -5.25 4.14 -12.40
N ARG A 117 -6.48 4.05 -12.94
CA ARG A 117 -7.70 3.83 -12.17
C ARG A 117 -7.68 2.52 -11.39
N PHE A 118 -7.28 1.43 -12.05
CA PHE A 118 -7.15 0.12 -11.41
C PHE A 118 -6.16 0.16 -10.23
N CYS A 119 -4.95 0.67 -10.45
CA CYS A 119 -3.94 0.75 -9.41
C CYS A 119 -4.31 1.73 -8.28
N THR A 120 -5.06 2.79 -8.57
CA THR A 120 -5.61 3.71 -7.56
C THR A 120 -6.51 2.96 -6.58
N ALA A 121 -7.48 2.19 -7.11
CA ALA A 121 -8.39 1.39 -6.31
C ALA A 121 -7.64 0.30 -5.52
N LEU A 122 -6.68 -0.38 -6.15
CA LEU A 122 -5.86 -1.42 -5.52
C LEU A 122 -5.04 -0.86 -4.35
N VAL A 123 -4.37 0.29 -4.53
CA VAL A 123 -3.58 0.94 -3.47
C VAL A 123 -4.46 1.36 -2.30
N ALA A 124 -5.63 1.94 -2.58
CA ALA A 124 -6.61 2.32 -1.56
C ALA A 124 -7.10 1.08 -0.77
N GLN A 125 -7.39 -0.03 -1.45
CA GLN A 125 -7.80 -1.26 -0.81
C GLN A 125 -6.68 -1.86 0.04
N VAL A 126 -5.43 -1.89 -0.44
CA VAL A 126 -4.30 -2.36 0.38
C VAL A 126 -4.15 -1.51 1.65
N ALA A 127 -4.30 -0.18 1.56
CA ALA A 127 -4.25 0.68 2.73
C ALA A 127 -5.32 0.32 3.77
N GLN A 128 -6.53 -0.03 3.31
CA GLN A 128 -7.59 -0.53 4.18
C GLN A 128 -7.21 -1.86 4.84
N LEU A 129 -6.70 -2.83 4.07
CA LEU A 129 -6.31 -4.14 4.61
C LEU A 129 -5.23 -4.01 5.68
N VAL A 130 -4.25 -3.14 5.48
CA VAL A 130 -3.18 -2.87 6.47
C VAL A 130 -3.76 -2.25 7.74
N ASP A 131 -4.57 -1.19 7.62
CA ASP A 131 -5.22 -0.49 8.73
C ASP A 131 -6.05 -1.43 9.61
N GLU A 132 -6.90 -2.24 8.98
CA GLU A 132 -7.73 -3.20 9.68
C GLU A 132 -6.90 -4.33 10.31
N THR A 133 -5.83 -4.79 9.66
CA THR A 133 -4.92 -5.79 10.24
C THR A 133 -4.19 -5.25 11.48
N LEU A 134 -3.76 -3.98 11.46
CA LEU A 134 -3.17 -3.32 12.63
C LEU A 134 -4.19 -3.22 13.77
N ARG A 135 -5.44 -2.83 13.48
CA ARG A 135 -6.51 -2.74 14.48
C ARG A 135 -6.82 -4.10 15.10
N GLU A 136 -6.81 -5.19 14.32
CA GLU A 136 -6.97 -6.55 14.84
C GLU A 136 -5.84 -6.95 15.81
N GLN A 137 -4.66 -6.33 15.72
CA GLN A 137 -3.57 -6.49 16.70
C GLN A 137 -3.62 -5.46 17.84
N GLY A 138 -4.69 -4.67 17.95
CA GLY A 138 -4.83 -3.64 18.98
C GLY A 138 -4.07 -2.34 18.69
N LEU A 139 -3.55 -2.16 17.47
CA LEU A 139 -2.88 -0.94 17.05
C LEU A 139 -3.79 -0.09 16.14
N ALA A 140 -4.17 1.09 16.61
CA ALA A 140 -4.84 2.09 15.80
C ALA A 140 -3.84 3.19 15.41
N HIS A 141 -3.51 3.27 14.12
CA HIS A 141 -2.74 4.40 13.61
C HIS A 141 -3.72 5.54 13.24
N PRO A 142 -3.61 6.74 13.85
CA PRO A 142 -4.47 7.86 13.49
C PRO A 142 -4.18 8.31 12.05
N VAL A 143 -5.23 8.62 11.29
CA VAL A 143 -5.04 9.17 9.94
C VAL A 143 -4.59 10.62 10.07
N THR A 144 -3.40 10.92 9.57
CA THR A 144 -2.92 12.30 9.51
C THR A 144 -3.46 13.03 8.26
N PRO A 145 -3.72 14.34 8.37
CA PRO A 145 -4.15 15.17 7.25
C PRO A 145 -3.09 15.28 6.15
N LEU A 146 -3.54 15.61 4.93
CA LEU A 146 -2.66 16.01 3.83
C LEU A 146 -2.78 17.52 3.58
N THR A 147 -1.72 18.10 3.03
CA THR A 147 -1.77 19.46 2.43
C THR A 147 -1.67 19.30 0.92
N THR A 148 -2.60 19.91 0.18
CA THR A 148 -2.59 19.91 -1.29
C THR A 148 -1.54 20.87 -1.83
N ASP A 149 -1.29 20.81 -3.14
CA ASP A 149 -0.42 21.78 -3.82
C ASP A 149 -0.95 23.22 -3.74
N GLU A 150 -2.27 23.37 -3.58
CA GLU A 150 -2.96 24.65 -3.40
C GLU A 150 -2.98 25.13 -1.93
N GLY A 151 -2.35 24.38 -1.01
CA GLY A 151 -2.32 24.69 0.42
C GLY A 151 -3.60 24.32 1.18
N GLU A 152 -4.53 23.61 0.54
CA GLU A 152 -5.74 23.11 1.21
C GLU A 152 -5.37 21.96 2.15
N ARG A 153 -5.93 21.97 3.36
CA ARG A 153 -5.81 20.88 4.31
C ARG A 153 -6.94 19.86 4.11
N LEU A 154 -6.56 18.61 3.86
CA LEU A 154 -7.48 17.48 3.74
C LEU A 154 -7.46 16.67 5.03
N ASP A 155 -8.54 16.74 5.79
CA ASP A 155 -8.76 15.87 6.94
C ASP A 155 -9.50 14.59 6.50
N PHE A 156 -9.20 13.49 7.19
CA PHE A 156 -9.77 12.18 6.91
C PHE A 156 -10.49 11.68 8.16
N ARG A 157 -11.66 11.08 7.99
CA ARG A 157 -12.41 10.41 9.05
C ARG A 157 -12.19 8.90 8.99
#